data_AF-A0A7Y4NRQ1-F1
#
_entry.id   AF-A0A7Y4NRQ1-F1
#
_cell.length_a   1.000
_cell.length_b   1.000
_cell.length_c   1.000
_cell.angle_alpha   90.00
_cell.angle_beta   90.00
_cell.angle_gamma   90.00
#
_symmetry.space_group_name_H-M   'P 1'
#
loop_
_entity.id
_entity.type
_entity.pdbx_description
1 polymer ?
#
loop_
_entity_poly.entity_id
_entity_poly.type
_entity_poly.pdbx_seq_one_letter_code
_entity_poly.pdbx_strand_id
1 'polypeptide(L)'
;MLSASAPFRPLPLLPEARAERSPGPRLQKLRRAALEAREAFVREGPVAAVATCDLITFPYPTLFAFSGAALSPAPYVMMTNRMQVVQFAEAGTGQRRTLLFNPTDYERGHAAPFYRALRERYGAFLSDKVMSTRHGTVQGHLEQLGLTPSDVDYLAFDHLHIQDLRGWLGGDGTPGVFPRAKLLVQRAEWTMVKHLHPMQHVWFVPGGTDVPEERVVLLDGDTWLGQGAALLSTPGHTQGNMSLAVATANEVFVVSENGVSTESFTPLLSRIPGVRRFAEQMGWEVVLNGNTREDSLDQYASMVVEKLFAGPSAHDPSFVNFHPSSLLTAHLLAPGLGPTVVLPAPNTGGLHPTPAVRRAA
;
A
#
# COMPACT_ATOMS: atom_id res chain seq x y z
N MET A 1 -9.50 4.56 -27.27
CA MET A 1 -10.85 4.16 -26.80
C MET A 1 -11.07 4.82 -25.45
N LEU A 2 -12.21 5.48 -25.27
CA LEU A 2 -12.53 6.22 -24.04
C LEU A 2 -12.64 5.23 -22.86
N SER A 3 -11.66 5.23 -21.96
CA SER A 3 -11.80 4.61 -20.64
C SER A 3 -13.01 5.25 -19.99
N ALA A 4 -14.04 4.46 -19.65
CA ALA A 4 -15.19 4.96 -18.92
C ALA A 4 -14.68 5.59 -17.62
N SER A 5 -14.84 6.91 -17.46
CA SER A 5 -14.42 7.62 -16.25
C SER A 5 -15.09 6.95 -15.06
N ALA A 6 -14.30 6.44 -14.12
CA ALA A 6 -14.84 5.87 -12.90
C ALA A 6 -15.68 6.92 -12.14
N PRO A 7 -16.70 6.51 -11.38
CA PRO A 7 -17.62 7.42 -10.69
C PRO A 7 -16.98 8.15 -9.49
N PHE A 8 -15.65 8.17 -9.40
CA PHE A 8 -14.92 8.73 -8.27
C PHE A 8 -14.74 10.23 -8.43
N ARG A 9 -14.78 10.94 -7.30
CA ARG A 9 -14.52 12.38 -7.24
C ARG A 9 -13.13 12.64 -6.66
N PRO A 10 -12.46 13.75 -7.01
CA PRO A 10 -11.17 14.09 -6.40
C PRO A 10 -11.33 14.44 -4.91
N LEU A 11 -10.29 14.21 -4.10
CA LEU A 11 -10.21 14.87 -2.78
C LEU A 11 -9.86 16.35 -2.97
N PRO A 12 -10.51 17.25 -2.22
CA PRO A 12 -10.28 18.69 -2.37
C PRO A 12 -8.87 19.09 -1.89
N LEU A 13 -8.37 20.22 -2.41
CA LEU A 13 -7.19 20.97 -1.95
C LEU A 13 -5.80 20.33 -2.14
N LEU A 14 -5.69 19.00 -2.10
CA LEU A 14 -4.42 18.31 -2.35
C LEU A 14 -3.85 18.56 -3.76
N PRO A 15 -4.65 18.59 -4.85
CA PRO A 15 -4.13 18.86 -6.19
C PRO A 15 -3.44 20.22 -6.32
N GLU A 16 -4.02 21.26 -5.71
CA GLU A 16 -3.43 22.62 -5.72
C GLU A 16 -2.12 22.66 -4.94
N ALA A 17 -2.07 21.98 -3.78
CA ALA A 17 -0.87 21.88 -2.98
C ALA A 17 0.26 21.16 -3.74
N ARG A 18 -0.05 20.08 -4.47
CA ARG A 18 0.92 19.31 -5.28
C ARG A 18 1.47 20.09 -6.48
N ALA A 19 0.69 21.01 -7.04
CA ALA A 19 1.10 21.84 -8.17
C ALA A 19 2.18 22.88 -7.82
N GLU A 20 2.46 23.11 -6.53
CA GLU A 20 3.56 23.95 -6.09
C GLU A 20 4.91 23.37 -6.51
N ARG A 21 5.72 24.17 -7.22
CA ARG A 21 6.97 23.69 -7.83
C ARG A 21 8.11 23.58 -6.84
N SER A 22 8.14 24.45 -5.83
CA SER A 22 9.22 24.46 -4.85
C SER A 22 8.93 23.45 -3.73
N PRO A 23 9.82 22.47 -3.45
CA PRO A 23 9.55 21.40 -2.49
C PRO A 23 9.21 21.88 -1.07
N GLY A 24 9.91 22.91 -0.57
CA GLY A 24 9.66 23.46 0.77
C GLY A 24 8.26 24.08 0.93
N PRO A 25 7.90 25.10 0.11
CA PRO A 25 6.55 25.63 0.05
C PRO A 25 5.48 24.59 -0.25
N ARG A 26 5.76 23.61 -1.13
CA ARG A 26 4.85 22.50 -1.45
C ARG A 26 4.54 21.69 -0.19
N LEU A 27 5.55 21.30 0.57
CA LEU A 27 5.35 20.59 1.84
C LEU A 27 4.44 21.38 2.80
N GLN A 28 4.64 22.70 2.93
CA GLN A 28 3.80 23.53 3.81
C GLN A 28 2.34 23.60 3.34
N LYS A 29 2.11 23.67 2.03
CA LYS A 29 0.76 23.61 1.46
C LYS A 29 0.12 22.23 1.69
N LEU A 30 0.87 21.16 1.47
CA LEU A 30 0.41 19.78 1.66
C LEU A 30 -0.02 19.50 3.10
N ARG A 31 0.68 20.05 4.10
CA ARG A 31 0.27 19.90 5.51
C ARG A 31 -1.14 20.43 5.78
N ARG A 32 -1.43 21.63 5.31
CA ARG A 32 -2.75 22.27 5.48
C ARG A 32 -3.81 21.48 4.72
N ALA A 33 -3.53 21.20 3.44
CA ALA A 33 -4.45 20.46 2.58
C ALA A 33 -4.77 19.06 3.13
N ALA A 34 -3.79 18.35 3.70
CA ALA A 34 -4.01 17.03 4.28
C ALA A 34 -4.97 17.07 5.48
N LEU A 35 -4.84 18.07 6.37
CA LEU A 35 -5.73 18.22 7.53
C LEU A 35 -7.16 18.57 7.09
N GLU A 36 -7.32 19.52 6.17
CA GLU A 36 -8.63 19.92 5.66
C GLU A 36 -9.31 18.79 4.86
N ALA A 37 -8.54 18.08 4.03
CA ALA A 37 -9.04 16.91 3.30
C ALA A 37 -9.45 15.78 4.25
N ARG A 38 -8.69 15.56 5.34
CA ARG A 38 -9.03 14.59 6.38
C ARG A 38 -10.34 14.96 7.09
N GLU A 39 -10.54 16.23 7.45
CA GLU A 39 -11.79 16.68 8.07
C GLU A 39 -13.00 16.44 7.14
N ALA A 40 -12.85 16.76 5.85
CA ALA A 40 -13.89 16.45 4.87
C ALA A 40 -14.15 14.93 4.76
N PHE A 41 -13.08 14.13 4.73
CA PHE A 41 -13.15 12.68 4.63
C PHE A 41 -13.88 12.02 5.80
N VAL A 42 -13.57 12.43 7.04
CA VAL A 42 -14.21 11.88 8.25
C VAL A 42 -15.70 12.19 8.31
N ARG A 43 -16.14 13.34 7.77
CA ARG A 43 -17.56 13.74 7.78
C ARG A 43 -18.51 12.84 6.98
N GLU A 44 -18.01 12.11 5.99
CA GLU A 44 -18.85 11.14 5.26
C GLU A 44 -19.23 9.92 6.13
N GLY A 45 -18.48 9.66 7.19
CA GLY A 45 -18.66 8.50 8.05
C GLY A 45 -17.83 7.29 7.62
N PRO A 46 -17.99 6.17 8.34
CA PRO A 46 -17.08 5.03 8.27
C PRO A 46 -17.38 4.10 7.10
N VAL A 47 -16.40 3.28 6.73
CA VAL A 47 -16.62 2.09 5.91
C VAL A 47 -17.57 1.11 6.60
N ALA A 48 -18.26 0.29 5.81
CA ALA A 48 -19.13 -0.76 6.35
C ALA A 48 -18.33 -1.87 7.04
N ALA A 49 -17.21 -2.26 6.45
CA ALA A 49 -16.30 -3.24 7.04
C ALA A 49 -14.87 -3.12 6.47
N VAL A 50 -13.89 -3.53 7.26
CA VAL A 50 -12.52 -3.76 6.79
C VAL A 50 -11.89 -4.94 7.53
N ALA A 51 -11.17 -5.77 6.79
CA ALA A 51 -10.32 -6.83 7.34
C ALA A 51 -8.90 -6.71 6.78
N THR A 52 -7.90 -7.01 7.60
CA THR A 52 -6.49 -7.11 7.23
C THR A 52 -6.06 -8.57 7.28
N CYS A 53 -5.42 -9.05 6.23
CA CYS A 53 -5.01 -10.45 6.08
C CYS A 53 -3.52 -10.54 5.78
N ASP A 54 -2.78 -11.30 6.60
CA ASP A 54 -1.35 -11.55 6.39
C ASP A 54 -1.15 -12.57 5.27
N LEU A 55 -0.23 -12.30 4.34
CA LEU A 55 0.02 -13.15 3.18
C LEU A 55 1.32 -13.94 3.35
N ILE A 56 2.45 -13.23 3.41
CA ILE A 56 3.78 -13.84 3.47
C ILE A 56 4.74 -12.95 4.25
N THR A 57 5.53 -13.55 5.14
CA THR A 57 6.73 -12.93 5.70
C THR A 57 7.93 -13.29 4.84
N PHE A 58 8.79 -12.30 4.53
CA PHE A 58 9.96 -12.44 3.67
C PHE A 58 11.10 -11.52 4.15
N PRO A 59 12.35 -11.77 3.73
CA PRO A 59 13.48 -10.94 4.11
C PRO A 59 13.55 -9.70 3.21
N TYR A 60 13.88 -8.55 3.81
CA TYR A 60 14.01 -7.28 3.10
C TYR A 60 15.27 -6.54 3.55
N PRO A 61 16.08 -5.93 2.65
CA PRO A 61 17.37 -5.37 3.04
C PRO A 61 17.24 -4.29 4.11
N THR A 62 17.97 -4.44 5.23
CA THR A 62 17.94 -3.48 6.35
C THR A 62 18.31 -2.07 5.91
N LEU A 63 19.24 -1.96 4.96
CA LEU A 63 19.65 -0.68 4.37
C LEU A 63 18.47 0.06 3.71
N PHE A 64 17.57 -0.67 3.04
CA PHE A 64 16.41 -0.09 2.38
C PHE A 64 15.30 0.25 3.38
N ALA A 65 15.02 -0.65 4.33
CA ALA A 65 13.95 -0.50 5.32
C ALA A 65 13.95 0.84 6.05
N PHE A 66 15.15 1.35 6.37
CA PHE A 66 15.33 2.58 7.12
C PHE A 66 16.20 3.60 6.41
N SER A 67 16.39 3.46 5.09
CA SER A 67 17.27 4.35 4.30
C SER A 67 18.69 4.50 4.88
N GLY A 68 19.20 3.47 5.55
CA GLY A 68 20.51 3.47 6.23
C GLY A 68 20.52 4.04 7.65
N ALA A 69 19.37 4.41 8.21
CA ALA A 69 19.28 4.94 9.58
C ALA A 69 19.51 3.88 10.66
N ALA A 70 19.19 2.62 10.40
CA ALA A 70 19.37 1.54 11.36
C ALA A 70 20.84 1.08 11.44
N LEU A 71 21.34 0.95 12.67
CA LEU A 71 22.66 0.41 12.99
C LEU A 71 22.53 -1.06 13.37
N SER A 72 22.73 -1.96 12.42
CA SER A 72 22.66 -3.40 12.67
C SER A 72 23.62 -4.17 11.75
N PRO A 73 24.26 -5.24 12.25
CA PRO A 73 25.00 -6.17 11.40
C PRO A 73 24.08 -7.10 10.61
N ALA A 74 22.78 -7.18 10.94
CA ALA A 74 21.83 -8.03 10.23
C ALA A 74 21.51 -7.43 8.84
N PRO A 75 21.80 -8.14 7.74
CA PRO A 75 21.63 -7.61 6.38
C PRO A 75 20.16 -7.47 5.96
N TYR A 76 19.25 -8.18 6.64
CA TYR A 76 17.82 -8.16 6.36
C TYR A 76 17.01 -7.91 7.62
N VAL A 77 15.93 -7.14 7.46
CA VAL A 77 14.75 -7.19 8.31
C VAL A 77 13.79 -8.25 7.79
N MET A 78 12.78 -8.61 8.58
CA MET A 78 11.67 -9.43 8.11
C MET A 78 10.43 -8.56 7.99
N MET A 79 9.73 -8.66 6.86
CA MET A 79 8.50 -7.91 6.61
C MET A 79 7.38 -8.88 6.24
N THR A 80 6.17 -8.59 6.70
CA THR A 80 4.97 -9.38 6.41
C THR A 80 4.08 -8.59 5.48
N ASN A 81 3.92 -9.06 4.24
CA ASN A 81 2.96 -8.50 3.28
C ASN A 81 1.55 -8.76 3.78
N ARG A 82 0.71 -7.73 3.71
CA ARG A 82 -0.68 -7.75 4.15
C ARG A 82 -1.58 -7.15 3.08
N MET A 83 -2.76 -7.71 2.92
CA MET A 83 -3.82 -7.11 2.12
C MET A 83 -4.94 -6.57 3.00
N GLN A 84 -5.68 -5.59 2.48
CA GLN A 84 -6.92 -5.11 3.10
C GLN A 84 -8.12 -5.48 2.22
N VAL A 85 -9.18 -5.97 2.85
CA VAL A 85 -10.49 -6.19 2.25
C VAL A 85 -11.41 -5.11 2.79
N VAL A 86 -11.81 -4.15 1.96
CA VAL A 86 -12.60 -2.97 2.38
C VAL A 86 -13.97 -2.99 1.71
N GLN A 87 -15.03 -2.86 2.51
CA GLN A 87 -16.38 -2.65 2.03
C GLN A 87 -16.90 -1.26 2.34
N PHE A 88 -17.24 -0.51 1.30
CA PHE A 88 -17.68 0.87 1.39
C PHE A 88 -18.89 1.13 0.49
N ALA A 89 -19.65 2.17 0.78
CA ALA A 89 -20.68 2.68 -0.11
C ALA A 89 -20.04 3.61 -1.15
N GLU A 90 -20.11 3.25 -2.42
CA GLU A 90 -19.51 4.01 -3.54
C GLU A 90 -20.11 5.41 -3.66
N ALA A 91 -19.25 6.39 -3.93
CA ALA A 91 -19.67 7.76 -4.16
C ALA A 91 -20.69 7.85 -5.32
N GLY A 92 -21.77 8.60 -5.12
CA GLY A 92 -22.81 8.83 -6.12
C GLY A 92 -23.87 7.73 -6.23
N THR A 93 -23.48 6.44 -6.15
CA THR A 93 -24.43 5.32 -6.27
C THR A 93 -24.93 4.79 -4.92
N GLY A 94 -24.14 4.93 -3.86
CA GLY A 94 -24.39 4.31 -2.56
C GLY A 94 -24.31 2.78 -2.59
N GLN A 95 -23.92 2.18 -3.72
CA GLN A 95 -23.80 0.73 -3.85
C GLN A 95 -22.63 0.25 -2.99
N ARG A 96 -22.83 -0.84 -2.24
CA ARG A 96 -21.74 -1.51 -1.54
C ARG A 96 -20.75 -2.08 -2.56
N ARG A 97 -19.48 -1.71 -2.42
CA ARG A 97 -18.35 -2.21 -3.21
C ARG A 97 -17.36 -2.92 -2.32
N THR A 98 -16.67 -3.93 -2.86
CA THR A 98 -15.54 -4.60 -2.21
C THR A 98 -14.25 -4.26 -2.95
N LEU A 99 -13.32 -3.62 -2.23
CA LEU A 99 -11.95 -3.33 -2.67
C LEU A 99 -10.97 -4.29 -2.00
N LEU A 100 -10.08 -4.89 -2.78
CA LEU A 100 -8.84 -5.48 -2.27
C LEU A 100 -7.69 -4.51 -2.49
N PHE A 101 -7.04 -4.10 -1.40
CA PHE A 101 -5.82 -3.29 -1.44
C PHE A 101 -4.60 -4.15 -1.12
N ASN A 102 -3.59 -4.11 -1.98
CA ASN A 102 -2.40 -4.97 -1.97
C ASN A 102 -2.68 -6.49 -1.92
N PRO A 103 -3.58 -7.06 -2.76
CA PRO A 103 -3.76 -8.50 -2.85
C PRO A 103 -2.59 -9.15 -3.60
N THR A 104 -1.39 -9.16 -3.02
CA THR A 104 -0.18 -9.67 -3.69
C THR A 104 -0.23 -11.17 -3.92
N ASP A 105 -0.05 -11.60 -5.17
CA ASP A 105 0.25 -12.99 -5.51
C ASP A 105 1.75 -13.23 -5.27
N TYR A 106 2.11 -13.60 -4.04
CA TYR A 106 3.52 -13.82 -3.70
C TYR A 106 4.13 -15.00 -4.46
N GLU A 107 3.33 -15.93 -4.98
CA GLU A 107 3.84 -17.08 -5.73
C GLU A 107 4.31 -16.63 -7.12
N ARG A 108 3.53 -15.78 -7.79
CA ARG A 108 3.94 -15.15 -9.05
C ARG A 108 4.98 -14.06 -8.86
N GLY A 109 4.93 -13.32 -7.76
CA GLY A 109 5.87 -12.24 -7.46
C GLY A 109 7.33 -12.69 -7.36
N HIS A 110 7.59 -13.97 -7.06
CA HIS A 110 8.94 -14.55 -7.13
C HIS A 110 9.59 -14.51 -8.52
N ALA A 111 8.82 -14.24 -9.58
CA ALA A 111 9.36 -14.02 -10.92
C ALA A 111 10.14 -12.70 -11.06
N ALA A 112 9.99 -11.75 -10.13
CA ALA A 112 10.74 -10.50 -10.13
C ALA A 112 12.26 -10.74 -9.99
N PRO A 113 13.11 -9.96 -10.69
CA PRO A 113 14.55 -10.18 -10.67
C PRO A 113 15.19 -10.16 -9.27
N PHE A 114 14.69 -9.32 -8.35
CA PHE A 114 15.15 -9.29 -6.96
C PHE A 114 15.05 -10.67 -6.27
N TYR A 115 13.88 -11.30 -6.31
CA TYR A 115 13.66 -12.60 -5.67
C TYR A 115 14.41 -13.71 -6.39
N ARG A 116 14.52 -13.65 -7.72
CA ARG A 116 15.35 -14.57 -8.49
C ARG A 116 16.80 -14.53 -8.01
N ALA A 117 17.39 -13.34 -7.92
CA ALA A 117 18.76 -13.15 -7.45
C ALA A 117 18.95 -13.61 -5.99
N LEU A 118 17.97 -13.36 -5.13
CA LEU A 118 17.99 -13.84 -3.75
C LEU A 118 18.01 -15.38 -3.67
N ARG A 119 17.15 -16.03 -4.46
CA ARG A 119 17.05 -17.49 -4.55
C ARG A 119 18.28 -18.12 -5.20
N GLU A 120 18.91 -17.46 -6.18
CA GLU A 120 20.19 -17.88 -6.77
C GLU A 120 21.33 -17.78 -5.73
N ARG A 121 21.34 -16.72 -4.92
CA ARG A 121 22.39 -16.49 -3.91
C ARG A 121 22.32 -17.46 -2.73
N TYR A 122 21.12 -17.74 -2.22
CA TYR A 122 20.93 -18.50 -0.98
C TYR A 122 20.38 -19.92 -1.20
N GLY A 123 19.91 -20.23 -2.41
CA GLY A 123 19.28 -21.50 -2.75
C GLY A 123 17.79 -21.56 -2.35
N ALA A 124 17.02 -22.39 -3.07
CA ALA A 124 15.57 -22.49 -2.91
C ALA A 124 15.13 -22.87 -1.49
N PHE A 125 15.83 -23.79 -0.82
CA PHE A 125 15.46 -24.20 0.53
C PHE A 125 15.58 -23.07 1.55
N LEU A 126 16.71 -22.36 1.56
CA LEU A 126 16.95 -21.27 2.51
C LEU A 126 16.01 -20.10 2.23
N SER A 127 15.82 -19.71 0.96
CA SER A 127 14.91 -18.62 0.59
C SER A 127 13.43 -18.95 0.86
N ASP A 128 12.96 -20.12 0.43
CA ASP A 128 11.53 -20.42 0.40
C ASP A 128 11.01 -21.06 1.72
N LYS A 129 11.89 -21.71 2.50
CA LYS A 129 11.50 -22.46 3.71
C LYS A 129 12.03 -21.90 5.02
N VAL A 130 13.13 -21.15 4.99
CA VAL A 130 13.78 -20.65 6.22
C VAL A 130 13.63 -19.13 6.35
N MET A 131 13.79 -18.41 5.24
CA MET A 131 13.67 -16.94 5.21
C MET A 131 12.25 -16.46 4.92
N SER A 132 11.32 -17.37 4.59
CA SER A 132 9.94 -17.01 4.25
C SER A 132 8.93 -17.83 5.05
N THR A 133 7.84 -17.18 5.50
CA THR A 133 6.71 -17.83 6.19
C THR A 133 5.41 -17.49 5.48
N ARG A 134 4.63 -18.50 5.07
CA ARG A 134 3.34 -18.29 4.40
C ARG A 134 2.21 -18.28 5.42
N HIS A 135 1.33 -17.29 5.36
CA HIS A 135 0.21 -17.12 6.29
C HIS A 135 -1.14 -17.43 5.64
N GLY A 136 -1.26 -17.26 4.32
CA GLY A 136 -2.45 -17.59 3.55
C GLY A 136 -2.38 -17.01 2.14
N THR A 137 -3.29 -17.45 1.26
CA THR A 137 -3.45 -16.88 -0.08
C THR A 137 -4.58 -15.86 -0.09
N VAL A 138 -4.58 -14.96 -1.07
CA VAL A 138 -5.67 -13.98 -1.27
C VAL A 138 -7.03 -14.70 -1.33
N GLN A 139 -7.14 -15.77 -2.12
CA GLN A 139 -8.38 -16.53 -2.27
C GLN A 139 -8.78 -17.26 -0.99
N GLY A 140 -7.82 -17.85 -0.26
CA GLY A 140 -8.09 -18.54 0.99
C GLY A 140 -8.60 -17.59 2.08
N HIS A 141 -8.05 -16.38 2.14
CA HIS A 141 -8.55 -15.33 3.05
C HIS A 141 -9.95 -14.86 2.66
N LEU A 142 -10.24 -14.67 1.36
CA LEU A 142 -11.61 -14.33 0.93
C LEU A 142 -12.62 -15.41 1.34
N GLU A 143 -12.27 -16.68 1.15
CA GLU A 143 -13.11 -17.81 1.57
C GLU A 143 -13.36 -17.80 3.08
N GLN A 144 -12.33 -17.59 3.90
CA GLN A 144 -12.45 -17.46 5.35
C GLN A 144 -13.33 -16.28 5.78
N LEU A 145 -13.35 -15.21 4.99
CA LEU A 145 -14.19 -14.03 5.21
C LEU A 145 -15.60 -14.18 4.61
N GLY A 146 -15.94 -15.35 4.05
CA GLY A 146 -17.25 -15.63 3.45
C GLY A 146 -17.49 -14.93 2.11
N LEU A 147 -16.41 -14.55 1.42
CA LEU A 147 -16.43 -13.91 0.11
C LEU A 147 -15.93 -14.86 -0.98
N THR A 148 -16.39 -14.63 -2.21
CA THR A 148 -15.91 -15.31 -3.41
C THR A 148 -15.15 -14.31 -4.30
N PRO A 149 -14.32 -14.79 -5.26
CA PRO A 149 -13.68 -13.89 -6.22
C PRO A 149 -14.68 -13.04 -7.04
N SER A 150 -15.93 -13.50 -7.19
CA SER A 150 -16.95 -12.70 -7.85
C SER A 150 -17.34 -11.47 -7.02
N ASP A 151 -17.26 -11.50 -5.70
CA ASP A 151 -17.67 -10.40 -4.82
C ASP A 151 -16.76 -9.17 -4.89
N VAL A 152 -15.58 -9.30 -5.48
CA VAL A 152 -14.59 -8.24 -5.60
C VAL A 152 -14.90 -7.31 -6.78
N ASP A 153 -15.06 -6.02 -6.50
CA ASP A 153 -15.32 -4.98 -7.50
C ASP A 153 -14.03 -4.28 -7.94
N TYR A 154 -13.11 -4.07 -7.01
CA TYR A 154 -11.87 -3.33 -7.25
C TYR A 154 -10.65 -4.04 -6.69
N LEU A 155 -9.54 -3.94 -7.43
CA LEU A 155 -8.20 -4.20 -6.94
C LEU A 155 -7.43 -2.88 -6.96
N ALA A 156 -6.58 -2.67 -5.97
CA ALA A 156 -5.63 -1.57 -5.97
C ALA A 156 -4.35 -2.03 -5.27
N PHE A 157 -3.24 -1.42 -5.62
CA PHE A 157 -1.95 -1.61 -4.97
C PHE A 157 -1.39 -0.25 -4.64
N ASP A 158 -0.60 -0.13 -3.58
CA ASP A 158 0.13 1.11 -3.34
C ASP A 158 1.04 1.43 -4.53
N HIS A 159 1.71 0.43 -5.10
CA HIS A 159 2.49 0.49 -6.34
C HIS A 159 2.65 -0.92 -6.94
N LEU A 160 3.32 -1.05 -8.10
CA LEU A 160 3.36 -2.30 -8.86
C LEU A 160 4.65 -3.10 -8.71
N HIS A 161 5.50 -2.82 -7.71
CA HIS A 161 6.63 -3.71 -7.42
C HIS A 161 6.11 -5.12 -7.13
N ILE A 162 6.83 -6.11 -7.67
CA ILE A 162 6.65 -7.55 -7.52
C ILE A 162 5.25 -8.08 -7.90
N GLN A 163 4.37 -7.24 -8.45
CA GLN A 163 3.01 -7.65 -8.79
C GLN A 163 2.96 -8.28 -10.19
N ASP A 164 2.32 -9.44 -10.28
CA ASP A 164 1.88 -10.03 -11.55
C ASP A 164 0.36 -9.99 -11.64
N LEU A 165 -0.17 -8.95 -12.27
CA LEU A 165 -1.60 -8.68 -12.37
C LEU A 165 -2.36 -9.70 -13.22
N ARG A 166 -1.66 -10.49 -14.04
CA ARG A 166 -2.27 -11.47 -14.94
C ARG A 166 -3.00 -12.57 -14.18
N GLY A 167 -2.51 -12.96 -12.99
CA GLY A 167 -3.20 -13.91 -12.13
C GLY A 167 -4.59 -13.40 -11.69
N TRP A 168 -4.71 -12.10 -11.48
CA TRP A 168 -5.91 -11.46 -10.96
C TRP A 168 -6.91 -11.06 -12.04
N LEU A 169 -6.42 -10.45 -13.12
CA LEU A 169 -7.26 -9.81 -14.14
C LEU A 169 -7.30 -10.61 -15.45
N GLY A 170 -6.44 -11.63 -15.57
CA GLY A 170 -6.23 -12.38 -16.79
C GLY A 170 -5.18 -11.73 -17.68
N GLY A 171 -4.74 -12.46 -18.69
CA GLY A 171 -3.67 -12.07 -19.60
C GLY A 171 -3.18 -13.29 -20.39
N ASP A 172 -2.63 -13.08 -21.58
CA ASP A 172 -2.04 -14.15 -22.41
C ASP A 172 -2.98 -15.35 -22.65
N GLY A 173 -4.28 -15.09 -22.85
CA GLY A 173 -5.31 -16.12 -23.06
C GLY A 173 -5.76 -16.87 -21.78
N THR A 174 -5.23 -16.51 -20.62
CA THR A 174 -5.63 -17.07 -19.32
C THR A 174 -6.67 -16.17 -18.64
N PRO A 175 -7.80 -16.72 -18.15
CA PRO A 175 -8.78 -15.95 -17.41
C PRO A 175 -8.23 -15.55 -16.03
N GLY A 176 -8.54 -14.33 -15.59
CA GLY A 176 -8.21 -13.86 -14.24
C GLY A 176 -9.11 -14.47 -13.17
N VAL A 177 -8.56 -14.57 -11.95
CA VAL A 177 -9.30 -15.06 -10.76
C VAL A 177 -10.51 -14.18 -10.43
N PHE A 178 -10.43 -12.86 -10.65
CA PHE A 178 -11.49 -11.92 -10.31
C PHE A 178 -12.31 -11.54 -11.57
N PRO A 179 -13.46 -12.18 -11.82
CA PRO A 179 -14.18 -12.04 -13.08
C PRO A 179 -14.77 -10.64 -13.31
N ARG A 180 -15.06 -9.89 -12.22
CA ARG A 180 -15.66 -8.54 -12.29
C ARG A 180 -14.71 -7.41 -11.96
N ALA A 181 -13.63 -7.71 -11.23
CA ALA A 181 -12.81 -6.66 -10.66
C ALA A 181 -12.12 -5.81 -11.73
N LYS A 182 -12.01 -4.52 -11.43
CA LYS A 182 -11.17 -3.56 -12.15
C LYS A 182 -9.99 -3.14 -11.28
N LEU A 183 -8.83 -2.95 -11.90
CA LEU A 183 -7.67 -2.36 -11.26
C LEU A 183 -7.81 -0.85 -11.20
N LEU A 184 -7.74 -0.29 -10.01
CA LEU A 184 -7.53 1.14 -9.77
C LEU A 184 -6.02 1.37 -9.63
N VAL A 185 -5.46 2.22 -10.47
CA VAL A 185 -4.01 2.51 -10.46
C VAL A 185 -3.75 3.95 -10.90
N GLN A 186 -2.76 4.61 -10.29
CA GLN A 186 -2.35 5.94 -10.74
C GLN A 186 -1.82 5.88 -12.18
N ARG A 187 -2.21 6.85 -13.01
CA ARG A 187 -1.75 6.95 -14.40
C ARG A 187 -0.22 6.98 -14.49
N ALA A 188 0.43 7.65 -13.54
CA ALA A 188 1.88 7.74 -13.44
C ALA A 188 2.51 6.34 -13.28
N GLU A 189 2.00 5.52 -12.36
CA GLU A 189 2.49 4.15 -12.13
C GLU A 189 2.29 3.28 -13.38
N TRP A 190 1.09 3.35 -13.96
CA TRP A 190 0.74 2.57 -15.15
C TRP A 190 1.58 2.94 -16.38
N THR A 191 1.93 4.21 -16.52
CA THR A 191 2.75 4.68 -17.64
C THR A 191 4.23 4.31 -17.43
N MET A 192 4.72 4.48 -16.20
CA MET A 192 6.08 4.14 -15.78
C MET A 192 6.37 2.65 -15.96
N VAL A 193 5.48 1.76 -15.49
CA VAL A 193 5.70 0.30 -15.58
C VAL A 193 5.78 -0.23 -17.02
N LYS A 194 5.21 0.50 -17.98
CA LYS A 194 5.31 0.17 -19.42
C LYS A 194 6.64 0.61 -20.03
N HIS A 195 7.39 1.49 -19.37
CA HIS A 195 8.64 2.08 -19.86
C HIS A 195 9.67 2.21 -18.73
N LEU A 196 9.98 1.10 -18.07
CA LEU A 196 10.86 1.06 -16.92
C LEU A 196 12.28 1.56 -17.25
N HIS A 197 12.82 2.39 -16.38
CA HIS A 197 14.22 2.78 -16.36
C HIS A 197 15.09 1.62 -15.83
N PRO A 198 16.37 1.48 -16.24
CA PRO A 198 17.27 0.44 -15.73
C PRO A 198 17.36 0.33 -14.20
N MET A 199 17.20 1.45 -13.48
CA MET A 199 17.22 1.46 -12.01
C MET A 199 15.94 0.88 -11.36
N GLN A 200 14.87 0.70 -12.11
CA GLN A 200 13.57 0.23 -11.62
C GLN A 200 13.38 -1.28 -11.84
N HIS A 201 13.91 -1.82 -12.95
CA HIS A 201 13.62 -3.19 -13.43
C HIS A 201 13.71 -4.30 -12.38
N VAL A 202 14.61 -4.18 -11.41
CA VAL A 202 14.87 -5.25 -10.43
C VAL A 202 13.63 -5.62 -9.60
N TRP A 203 12.69 -4.68 -9.44
CA TRP A 203 11.49 -4.84 -8.63
C TRP A 203 10.25 -5.25 -9.43
N PHE A 204 10.26 -5.20 -10.76
CA PHE A 204 9.06 -5.46 -11.57
C PHE A 204 9.08 -6.86 -12.19
N VAL A 205 7.95 -7.55 -12.14
CA VAL A 205 7.76 -8.81 -12.87
C VAL A 205 7.68 -8.50 -14.37
N PRO A 206 8.56 -9.07 -15.21
CA PRO A 206 8.48 -8.87 -16.67
C PRO A 206 7.12 -9.30 -17.22
N GLY A 207 6.44 -8.40 -17.93
CA GLY A 207 5.09 -8.63 -18.46
C GLY A 207 3.99 -8.72 -17.41
N GLY A 208 4.28 -8.41 -16.13
CA GLY A 208 3.30 -8.49 -15.03
C GLY A 208 2.10 -7.56 -15.17
N THR A 209 2.12 -6.63 -16.14
CA THR A 209 1.03 -5.69 -16.43
C THR A 209 0.35 -5.95 -17.77
N ASP A 210 0.61 -7.08 -18.41
CA ASP A 210 0.02 -7.46 -19.69
C ASP A 210 -1.37 -8.08 -19.48
N VAL A 211 -2.29 -7.21 -19.06
CA VAL A 211 -3.70 -7.50 -18.75
C VAL A 211 -4.61 -6.73 -19.72
N PRO A 212 -5.87 -7.15 -19.91
CA PRO A 212 -6.80 -6.41 -20.78
C PRO A 212 -7.01 -4.97 -20.30
N GLU A 213 -6.82 -3.98 -21.17
CA GLU A 213 -6.87 -2.55 -20.80
C GLU A 213 -8.25 -2.14 -20.25
N GLU A 214 -9.33 -2.78 -20.68
CA GLU A 214 -10.68 -2.55 -20.17
C GLU A 214 -10.87 -2.95 -18.69
N ARG A 215 -9.93 -3.73 -18.14
CA ARG A 215 -9.86 -4.06 -16.71
C ARG A 215 -9.15 -2.98 -15.89
N VAL A 216 -8.58 -1.95 -16.52
CA VAL A 216 -7.77 -0.92 -15.85
C VAL A 216 -8.50 0.42 -15.82
N VAL A 217 -8.55 1.01 -14.65
CA VAL A 217 -9.08 2.36 -14.38
C VAL A 217 -7.90 3.22 -13.93
N LEU A 218 -7.56 4.20 -14.77
CA LEU A 218 -6.47 5.13 -14.50
C LEU A 218 -6.97 6.27 -13.62
N LEU A 219 -6.28 6.48 -12.51
CA LEU A 219 -6.51 7.56 -11.56
C LEU A 219 -5.53 8.71 -11.83
N ASP A 220 -6.01 9.93 -11.64
CA ASP A 220 -5.22 11.15 -11.77
C ASP A 220 -5.24 11.89 -10.42
N GLY A 221 -4.41 11.42 -9.48
CA GLY A 221 -4.25 12.04 -8.17
C GLY A 221 -5.15 11.44 -7.08
N ASP A 222 -5.39 12.24 -6.05
CA ASP A 222 -6.15 11.86 -4.86
C ASP A 222 -7.63 11.56 -5.21
N THR A 223 -8.06 10.32 -4.99
CA THR A 223 -9.33 9.78 -5.48
C THR A 223 -10.22 9.36 -4.30
N TRP A 224 -11.41 9.96 -4.20
CA TRP A 224 -12.40 9.62 -3.21
C TRP A 224 -13.32 8.52 -3.75
N LEU A 225 -13.24 7.32 -3.15
CA LEU A 225 -13.99 6.14 -3.60
C LEU A 225 -15.43 6.15 -3.09
N GLY A 226 -15.64 6.55 -1.84
CA GLY A 226 -16.94 6.58 -1.21
C GLY A 226 -16.87 6.80 0.30
N GLN A 227 -17.89 6.33 1.01
CA GLN A 227 -17.99 6.51 2.46
C GLN A 227 -16.80 5.86 3.17
N GLY A 228 -15.99 6.68 3.84
CA GLY A 228 -14.83 6.24 4.62
C GLY A 228 -13.69 5.59 3.81
N ALA A 229 -13.67 5.67 2.47
CA ALA A 229 -12.61 5.08 1.66
C ALA A 229 -12.08 6.03 0.58
N ALA A 230 -10.76 6.20 0.53
CA ALA A 230 -10.05 7.04 -0.43
C ALA A 230 -8.70 6.45 -0.83
N LEU A 231 -8.23 6.77 -2.03
CA LEU A 231 -6.86 6.53 -2.50
C LEU A 231 -6.12 7.86 -2.60
N LEU A 232 -5.11 8.07 -1.78
CA LEU A 232 -4.28 9.27 -1.79
C LEU A 232 -3.12 9.06 -2.77
N SER A 233 -2.86 10.00 -3.67
CA SER A 233 -1.66 9.94 -4.51
C SER A 233 -0.44 10.28 -3.64
N THR A 234 0.43 9.31 -3.37
CA THR A 234 1.56 9.51 -2.45
C THR A 234 2.87 9.10 -3.12
N PRO A 235 3.27 9.80 -4.20
CA PRO A 235 4.43 9.44 -5.01
C PRO A 235 5.74 9.64 -4.25
N GLY A 236 6.79 9.00 -4.75
CA GLY A 236 8.17 9.19 -4.32
C GLY A 236 8.91 7.87 -4.13
N HIS A 237 8.28 6.90 -3.45
CA HIS A 237 8.78 5.52 -3.43
C HIS A 237 8.76 4.95 -4.87
N THR A 238 7.62 5.05 -5.54
CA THR A 238 7.53 5.03 -7.00
C THR A 238 6.86 6.32 -7.51
N GLN A 239 7.01 6.63 -8.80
CA GLN A 239 6.40 7.79 -9.44
C GLN A 239 4.87 7.83 -9.30
N GLY A 240 4.21 6.67 -9.20
CA GLY A 240 2.77 6.59 -9.05
C GLY A 240 2.29 5.89 -7.78
N ASN A 241 3.13 5.82 -6.74
CA ASN A 241 2.74 5.26 -5.46
C ASN A 241 1.47 5.97 -4.92
N MET A 242 0.57 5.20 -4.33
CA MET A 242 -0.64 5.66 -3.68
C MET A 242 -0.87 4.98 -2.33
N SER A 243 -1.70 5.60 -1.49
CA SER A 243 -2.09 5.06 -0.19
C SER A 243 -3.58 4.83 -0.11
N LEU A 244 -3.97 3.78 0.61
CA LEU A 244 -5.36 3.61 1.03
C LEU A 244 -5.59 4.38 2.33
N ALA A 245 -6.56 5.28 2.34
CA ALA A 245 -7.09 5.91 3.54
C ALA A 245 -8.46 5.30 3.89
N VAL A 246 -8.63 4.89 5.14
CA VAL A 246 -9.87 4.28 5.64
C VAL A 246 -10.32 4.98 6.92
N ALA A 247 -11.59 5.36 6.98
CA ALA A 247 -12.27 5.77 8.21
C ALA A 247 -13.11 4.61 8.75
N THR A 248 -12.90 4.27 10.01
CA THR A 248 -13.80 3.41 10.81
C THR A 248 -14.63 4.28 11.74
N ALA A 249 -15.49 3.66 12.55
CA ALA A 249 -16.28 4.41 13.54
C ALA A 249 -15.41 5.12 14.58
N ASN A 250 -14.20 4.62 14.84
CA ASN A 250 -13.35 5.06 15.95
C ASN A 250 -12.07 5.76 15.50
N GLU A 251 -11.59 5.49 14.28
CA GLU A 251 -10.27 5.94 13.84
C GLU A 251 -10.17 6.12 12.33
N VAL A 252 -9.17 6.89 11.90
CA VAL A 252 -8.70 6.92 10.52
C VAL A 252 -7.33 6.28 10.49
N PHE A 253 -7.08 5.44 9.49
CA PHE A 253 -5.76 4.88 9.25
C PHE A 253 -5.38 4.95 7.77
N VAL A 254 -4.08 4.88 7.51
CA VAL A 254 -3.51 4.94 6.16
C VAL A 254 -2.59 3.74 5.93
N VAL A 255 -2.63 3.17 4.74
CA VAL A 255 -1.80 2.03 4.30
C VAL A 255 -1.03 2.37 3.03
N SER A 256 0.29 2.17 3.05
CA SER A 256 1.16 2.18 1.85
C SER A 256 2.50 1.51 2.14
N GLU A 257 3.41 1.49 1.16
CA GLU A 257 4.80 1.04 1.32
C GLU A 257 5.83 2.19 1.38
N ASN A 258 5.39 3.45 1.52
CA ASN A 258 6.32 4.59 1.66
C ASN A 258 7.19 4.48 2.94
N GLY A 259 6.70 3.77 3.95
CA GLY A 259 7.43 3.33 5.13
C GLY A 259 7.09 1.90 5.51
N VAL A 260 7.97 1.23 6.26
CA VAL A 260 7.87 -0.21 6.55
C VAL A 260 7.47 -0.50 7.99
N SER A 261 7.42 0.51 8.85
CA SER A 261 7.10 0.35 10.28
C SER A 261 6.70 1.67 10.94
N THR A 262 6.34 1.61 12.23
CA THR A 262 6.06 2.82 13.02
C THR A 262 7.26 3.78 13.10
N GLU A 263 8.47 3.25 13.06
CA GLU A 263 9.72 4.01 13.01
C GLU A 263 9.81 4.90 11.77
N SER A 264 9.19 4.52 10.66
CA SER A 264 9.14 5.35 9.46
C SER A 264 8.33 6.63 9.67
N PHE A 265 7.38 6.66 10.61
CA PHE A 265 6.45 7.79 10.82
C PHE A 265 6.64 8.51 12.17
N THR A 266 7.19 7.82 13.16
CA THR A 266 7.55 8.34 14.49
C THR A 266 8.97 7.91 14.88
N PRO A 267 10.01 8.30 14.10
CA PRO A 267 11.37 7.81 14.30
C PRO A 267 11.98 8.21 15.65
N LEU A 268 11.53 9.31 16.25
CA LEU A 268 12.02 9.79 17.54
C LEU A 268 11.65 8.87 18.72
N LEU A 269 10.64 8.01 18.55
CA LEU A 269 10.24 7.00 19.54
C LEU A 269 10.90 5.64 19.28
N SER A 270 11.68 5.50 18.20
CA SER A 270 12.26 4.24 17.79
C SER A 270 13.20 3.64 18.83
N ARG A 271 13.03 2.34 19.10
CA ARG A 271 13.96 1.50 19.86
C ARG A 271 14.97 0.78 18.96
N ILE A 272 14.84 0.87 17.63
CA ILE A 272 15.79 0.28 16.69
C ILE A 272 17.08 1.10 16.76
N PRO A 273 18.25 0.45 17.02
CA PRO A 273 19.52 1.17 17.13
C PRO A 273 19.78 2.05 15.90
N GLY A 274 20.21 3.29 16.12
CA GLY A 274 20.54 4.26 15.07
C GLY A 274 19.37 5.13 14.59
N VAL A 275 18.16 4.58 14.46
CA VAL A 275 17.04 5.26 13.79
C VAL A 275 16.69 6.59 14.46
N ARG A 276 16.49 6.59 15.79
CA ARG A 276 16.21 7.81 16.55
C ARG A 276 17.30 8.86 16.39
N ARG A 277 18.56 8.48 16.61
CA ARG A 277 19.72 9.39 16.51
C ARG A 277 19.86 9.98 15.11
N PHE A 278 19.63 9.17 14.08
CA PHE A 278 19.65 9.63 12.69
C PHE A 278 18.58 10.69 12.43
N ALA A 279 17.34 10.44 12.85
CA ALA A 279 16.25 11.41 12.71
C ALA A 279 16.52 12.71 13.48
N GLU A 280 17.03 12.63 14.71
CA GLU A 280 17.45 13.80 15.51
C GLU A 280 18.55 14.60 14.81
N GLN A 281 19.58 13.93 14.28
CA GLN A 281 20.70 14.57 13.58
C GLN A 281 20.26 15.27 12.28
N MET A 282 19.35 14.64 11.52
CA MET A 282 18.88 15.17 10.24
C MET A 282 17.76 16.20 10.40
N GLY A 283 17.10 16.25 11.56
CA GLY A 283 15.89 17.05 11.77
C GLY A 283 14.69 16.53 10.98
N TRP A 284 14.64 15.23 10.68
CA TRP A 284 13.60 14.61 9.86
C TRP A 284 12.48 14.04 10.73
N GLU A 285 11.23 14.21 10.28
CA GLU A 285 10.06 13.72 11.01
C GLU A 285 9.57 12.34 10.55
N VAL A 286 10.14 11.83 9.45
CA VAL A 286 9.86 10.52 8.82
C VAL A 286 11.16 9.88 8.32
N VAL A 287 11.19 8.56 8.21
CA VAL A 287 12.30 7.76 7.65
C VAL A 287 11.81 6.93 6.47
N LEU A 288 12.36 7.21 5.30
CA LEU A 288 11.89 6.69 4.01
C LEU A 288 12.21 5.20 3.82
N ASN A 289 11.28 4.47 3.18
CA ASN A 289 11.60 3.21 2.54
C ASN A 289 12.46 3.43 1.28
N GLY A 290 13.67 2.88 1.23
CA GLY A 290 14.76 3.38 0.39
C GLY A 290 15.23 2.50 -0.76
N ASN A 291 14.50 1.48 -1.20
CA ASN A 291 14.96 0.56 -2.25
C ASN A 291 15.00 1.13 -3.68
N THR A 292 14.16 2.11 -4.01
CA THR A 292 14.09 2.70 -5.36
C THR A 292 14.45 4.17 -5.38
N ARG A 293 13.99 4.94 -4.39
CA ARG A 293 14.25 6.38 -4.22
C ARG A 293 13.99 7.18 -5.50
N GLU A 294 12.86 6.95 -6.16
CA GLU A 294 12.53 7.60 -7.44
C GLU A 294 12.37 9.12 -7.29
N ASP A 295 11.80 9.57 -6.16
CA ASP A 295 11.87 10.97 -5.71
C ASP A 295 11.81 11.04 -4.18
N SER A 296 12.94 11.31 -3.53
CA SER A 296 13.02 11.34 -2.06
C SER A 296 12.32 12.55 -1.42
N LEU A 297 12.24 13.69 -2.13
CA LEU A 297 11.56 14.88 -1.58
C LEU A 297 10.05 14.69 -1.62
N ASP A 298 9.54 14.12 -2.72
CA ASP A 298 8.13 13.77 -2.81
C ASP A 298 7.76 12.59 -1.93
N GLN A 299 8.64 11.61 -1.74
CA GLN A 299 8.39 10.53 -0.79
C GLN A 299 8.25 11.07 0.64
N TYR A 300 9.15 11.97 1.06
CA TYR A 300 9.06 12.64 2.36
C TYR A 300 7.73 13.40 2.49
N ALA A 301 7.38 14.21 1.49
CA ALA A 301 6.16 15.00 1.52
C ALA A 301 4.89 14.13 1.53
N SER A 302 4.89 13.03 0.78
CA SER A 302 3.86 12.00 0.75
C SER A 302 3.68 11.35 2.11
N MET A 303 4.77 10.96 2.78
CA MET A 303 4.70 10.40 4.14
C MET A 303 4.17 11.41 5.17
N VAL A 304 4.42 12.70 4.98
CA VAL A 304 3.81 13.75 5.81
C VAL A 304 2.31 13.86 5.57
N VAL A 305 1.85 13.74 4.33
CA VAL A 305 0.40 13.68 4.02
C VAL A 305 -0.21 12.45 4.67
N GLU A 306 0.36 11.26 4.49
CA GLU A 306 -0.09 10.00 5.10
C GLU A 306 -0.18 10.14 6.63
N LYS A 307 0.87 10.71 7.25
CA LYS A 307 0.96 10.96 8.69
C LYS A 307 -0.16 11.84 9.22
N LEU A 308 -0.41 12.97 8.56
CA LEU A 308 -1.45 13.92 8.98
C LEU A 308 -2.85 13.39 8.71
N PHE A 309 -3.03 12.66 7.60
CA PHE A 309 -4.32 12.10 7.20
C PHE A 309 -4.73 10.94 8.13
N ALA A 310 -3.81 10.05 8.50
CA ALA A 310 -4.04 9.04 9.51
C ALA A 310 -4.34 9.68 10.88
N GLY A 311 -3.45 10.58 11.32
CA GLY A 311 -3.48 11.12 12.68
C GLY A 311 -2.95 10.11 13.72
N PRO A 312 -3.15 10.36 15.02
CA PRO A 312 -2.69 9.48 16.07
C PRO A 312 -3.45 8.15 16.09
N SER A 313 -2.78 7.06 16.47
CA SER A 313 -3.40 5.74 16.65
C SER A 313 -4.37 5.75 17.83
N ALA A 314 -5.49 5.05 17.67
CA ALA A 314 -6.43 4.81 18.77
C ALA A 314 -5.86 3.87 19.84
N HIS A 315 -4.85 3.06 19.52
CA HIS A 315 -4.21 2.13 20.45
C HIS A 315 -3.14 2.81 21.32
N ASP A 316 -2.26 3.60 20.71
CA ASP A 316 -1.28 4.45 21.40
C ASP A 316 -1.17 5.79 20.66
N PRO A 317 -1.71 6.89 21.23
CA PRO A 317 -1.68 8.20 20.60
C PRO A 317 -0.29 8.79 20.35
N SER A 318 0.76 8.19 20.92
CA SER A 318 2.16 8.58 20.65
C SER A 318 2.61 8.18 19.24
N PHE A 319 1.93 7.20 18.63
CA PHE A 319 2.23 6.68 17.31
C PHE A 319 1.19 7.14 16.28
N VAL A 320 1.62 7.28 15.04
CA VAL A 320 0.75 7.59 13.89
C VAL A 320 -0.03 6.33 13.51
N ASN A 321 -1.31 6.45 13.16
CA ASN A 321 -2.15 5.32 12.73
C ASN A 321 -1.86 4.89 11.29
N PHE A 322 -0.58 4.71 10.97
CA PHE A 322 -0.11 4.22 9.69
C PHE A 322 0.16 2.72 9.79
N HIS A 323 -0.31 1.99 8.79
CA HIS A 323 -0.16 0.54 8.70
C HIS A 323 0.59 0.22 7.42
N PRO A 324 1.87 -0.21 7.50
CA PRO A 324 2.61 -0.60 6.31
C PRO A 324 1.90 -1.75 5.58
N SER A 325 1.85 -1.69 4.25
CA SER A 325 1.43 -2.83 3.42
C SER A 325 2.33 -4.04 3.65
N SER A 326 3.62 -3.77 3.89
CA SER A 326 4.66 -4.74 4.23
C SER A 326 5.18 -4.44 5.64
N LEU A 327 4.60 -5.06 6.67
CA LEU A 327 4.84 -4.74 8.08
C LEU A 327 6.15 -5.35 8.60
N LEU A 328 7.06 -4.51 9.10
CA LEU A 328 8.23 -4.96 9.87
C LEU A 328 7.81 -5.88 11.02
N THR A 329 8.38 -7.09 11.02
CA THR A 329 8.05 -8.16 11.96
C THR A 329 9.30 -8.55 12.74
N ALA A 330 9.18 -8.61 14.08
CA ALA A 330 10.28 -9.10 14.91
C ALA A 330 10.61 -10.56 14.56
N HIS A 331 11.89 -10.87 14.43
CA HIS A 331 12.32 -12.21 14.00
C HIS A 331 13.71 -12.58 14.53
N LEU A 332 13.92 -13.87 14.78
CA LEU A 332 15.19 -14.39 15.33
C LEU A 332 16.39 -14.16 14.40
N LEU A 333 16.16 -14.10 13.08
CA LEU A 333 17.21 -13.81 12.08
C LEU A 333 17.58 -12.32 12.00
N ALA A 334 16.82 -11.44 12.65
CA ALA A 334 17.03 -9.99 12.63
C ALA A 334 17.00 -9.40 14.06
N PRO A 335 17.87 -9.86 14.97
CA PRO A 335 17.84 -9.42 16.36
C PRO A 335 18.10 -7.91 16.46
N GLY A 336 17.30 -7.22 17.29
CA GLY A 336 17.38 -5.77 17.47
C GLY A 336 16.73 -4.93 16.37
N LEU A 337 16.17 -5.55 15.33
CA LEU A 337 15.43 -4.88 14.25
C LEU A 337 13.92 -5.11 14.32
N GLY A 338 13.41 -5.49 15.49
CA GLY A 338 11.96 -5.58 15.72
C GLY A 338 11.31 -4.19 15.84
N PRO A 339 10.03 -4.05 15.47
CA PRO A 339 9.31 -2.79 15.63
C PRO A 339 9.17 -2.43 17.11
N THR A 340 9.20 -1.13 17.39
CA THR A 340 8.99 -0.54 18.72
C THR A 340 7.61 -0.86 19.26
N VAL A 341 6.62 -0.76 18.38
CA VAL A 341 5.24 -1.20 18.60
C VAL A 341 4.70 -1.76 17.29
N VAL A 342 3.87 -2.80 17.38
CA VAL A 342 3.03 -3.24 16.26
C VAL A 342 1.62 -2.78 16.56
N LEU A 343 1.09 -1.87 15.74
CA LEU A 343 -0.28 -1.43 15.88
C LEU A 343 -1.22 -2.60 15.48
N PRO A 344 -2.27 -2.88 16.27
CA PRO A 344 -3.23 -3.92 15.92
C PRO A 344 -3.93 -3.56 14.61
N ALA A 345 -4.23 -4.57 13.80
CA ALA A 345 -4.97 -4.35 12.56
C ALA A 345 -6.35 -3.72 12.85
N PRO A 346 -6.73 -2.62 12.19
CA PRO A 346 -7.95 -1.86 12.48
C PRO A 346 -9.19 -2.52 11.87
N ASN A 347 -9.38 -3.80 12.15
CA ASN A 347 -10.48 -4.62 11.63
C ASN A 347 -11.81 -4.17 12.24
N THR A 348 -12.85 -4.00 11.43
CA THR A 348 -14.19 -3.62 11.90
C THR A 348 -15.28 -4.14 10.97
N GLY A 349 -16.49 -4.29 11.51
CA GLY A 349 -17.68 -4.72 10.76
C GLY A 349 -17.67 -6.18 10.33
N GLY A 350 -18.76 -6.61 9.71
CA GLY A 350 -18.88 -7.92 9.06
C GLY A 350 -18.76 -7.77 7.55
N LEU A 351 -17.90 -8.56 6.92
CA LEU A 351 -17.83 -8.63 5.45
C LEU A 351 -19.00 -9.45 4.92
N HIS A 352 -19.61 -9.00 3.83
CA HIS A 352 -20.78 -9.63 3.24
C HIS A 352 -20.67 -9.72 1.72
N PRO A 353 -21.10 -10.81 1.07
CA PRO A 353 -21.10 -10.92 -0.40
C PRO A 353 -21.73 -9.69 -1.08
N THR A 354 -21.17 -9.27 -2.21
CA THR A 354 -21.73 -8.14 -2.97
C THR A 354 -23.00 -8.65 -3.65
N PRO A 355 -24.16 -7.99 -3.50
CA PRO A 355 -25.40 -8.47 -4.11
C PRO A 355 -25.18 -8.68 -5.59
N ALA A 356 -25.56 -9.85 -6.11
CA ALA A 356 -25.44 -10.13 -7.53
C ALA A 356 -26.14 -8.99 -8.29
N VAL A 357 -25.39 -8.26 -9.12
CA VAL A 357 -25.99 -7.34 -10.08
C VAL A 357 -26.91 -8.21 -10.93
N ARG A 358 -28.23 -8.07 -10.74
CA ARG A 358 -29.21 -8.68 -11.65
C ARG A 358 -28.84 -8.13 -13.03
N ARG A 359 -28.18 -8.95 -13.85
CA ARG A 359 -27.99 -8.62 -15.25
C ARG A 359 -29.40 -8.48 -15.81
N ALA A 360 -29.77 -7.28 -16.24
CA ALA A 360 -30.93 -7.13 -17.11
C ALA A 360 -30.66 -8.04 -18.31
N ALA A 361 -31.57 -9.00 -18.50
CA ALA A 361 -31.52 -9.99 -19.57
C ALA A 361 -31.65 -9.33 -20.95
#